data_AF-A0A1B6DSX6-F1
#
_entry.id   AF-A0A1B6DSX6-F1
#
_cell.length_a   1.000
_cell.length_b   1.000
_cell.length_c   1.000
_cell.angle_alpha   90.00
_cell.angle_beta   90.00
_cell.angle_gamma   90.00
#
_symmetry.space_group_name_H-M   'P 1'
#
loop_
_entity.id
_entity.type
_entity.pdbx_description
1 polymer ?
#
loop_
_entity_poly.entity_id
_entity_poly.type
_entity_poly.pdbx_seq_one_letter_code
_entity_poly.pdbx_strand_id
1 'polypeptide(L)'
;LKPEEWNPHIYWQPIPIHTVPLTKDVVLGAGATAPCALYDLETSRVEKSPAIKKITTHLSNMYKFVTEESGMEVYDFKTAMRLYDPLLIEDMYNFSLPSWTSSVYPEPLREAALFSFVMPTWSPLQQRLKVGPLLGEIMKHFIEKRNGNLKPDRKLWMYSAHDMTIASVLNTFGSFDIQFPPYASSLLIELRLKNDKHYVTMFYRNSTTQKPYLLPIFECNVLCPLDQFISLVQPFVPADWEEECNSVTLTSSGVPSDFALILIAVLFSSVILLLALVVTCWIKKRRQNWYSNMKSSSEKDIPSQP
;
A
#
# COMPACT_ATOMS: atom_id res chain seq x y z
N LEU A 1 -12.63 -51.53 1.55
CA LEU A 1 -12.16 -50.26 2.14
C LEU A 1 -12.77 -49.12 1.33
N LYS A 2 -13.29 -48.07 1.98
CA LYS A 2 -13.69 -46.86 1.23
C LYS A 2 -12.45 -46.31 0.51
N PRO A 3 -12.56 -45.61 -0.63
CA PRO A 3 -11.41 -45.03 -1.33
C PRO A 3 -10.52 -44.17 -0.41
N GLU A 4 -11.14 -43.58 0.61
CA GLU A 4 -10.52 -42.73 1.64
C GLU A 4 -9.71 -43.52 2.69
N GLU A 5 -9.98 -44.82 2.86
CA GLU A 5 -9.32 -45.70 3.85
C GLU A 5 -8.37 -46.66 3.13
N TRP A 6 -7.30 -46.13 2.52
CA TRP A 6 -6.36 -46.93 1.75
C TRP A 6 -5.53 -47.91 2.61
N ASN A 7 -5.43 -47.67 3.92
CA ASN A 7 -4.70 -48.52 4.87
C ASN A 7 -5.46 -48.66 6.19
N PRO A 8 -5.78 -49.90 6.65
CA PRO A 8 -6.57 -50.12 7.86
C PRO A 8 -5.84 -49.77 9.18
N HIS A 9 -4.53 -49.52 9.13
CA HIS A 9 -3.72 -49.16 10.30
C HIS A 9 -3.29 -47.68 10.29
N ILE A 10 -3.56 -46.94 9.21
CA ILE A 10 -3.16 -45.54 9.06
C ILE A 10 -4.43 -44.71 8.78
N TYR A 11 -4.91 -43.99 9.79
CA TYR A 11 -6.05 -43.08 9.69
C TYR A 11 -5.68 -41.73 9.06
N TRP A 12 -5.06 -41.78 7.87
CA TRP A 12 -4.63 -40.61 7.11
C TRP A 12 -4.85 -40.87 5.63
N GLN A 13 -5.14 -39.82 4.86
CA GLN A 13 -5.21 -39.87 3.41
C GLN A 13 -4.36 -38.75 2.80
N PRO A 14 -3.76 -38.98 1.62
CA PRO A 14 -3.02 -37.94 0.92
C PRO A 14 -3.96 -36.84 0.44
N ILE A 15 -3.72 -35.62 0.91
CA ILE A 15 -4.38 -34.41 0.41
C ILE A 15 -3.29 -33.57 -0.26
N PRO A 16 -3.45 -33.21 -1.56
CA PRO A 16 -2.43 -32.43 -2.25
C PRO A 16 -2.31 -31.03 -1.63
N ILE A 17 -1.06 -30.63 -1.35
CA ILE A 17 -0.71 -29.27 -0.94
C ILE A 17 0.05 -28.63 -2.09
N HIS A 18 -0.52 -27.58 -2.64
CA HIS A 18 0.09 -26.83 -3.74
C HIS A 18 0.97 -25.72 -3.18
N THR A 19 2.14 -25.53 -3.79
CA THR A 19 3.08 -24.47 -3.44
C THR A 19 3.77 -23.96 -4.69
N VAL A 20 4.33 -22.76 -4.59
CA VAL A 20 5.19 -22.16 -5.61
C VAL A 20 6.53 -21.75 -4.97
N PRO A 21 7.59 -21.51 -5.77
CA PRO A 21 8.83 -20.96 -5.23
C PRO A 21 8.62 -19.59 -4.59
N LEU A 22 9.30 -19.31 -3.48
CA LEU A 22 9.15 -18.07 -2.69
C LEU A 22 9.25 -16.77 -3.50
N THR A 23 10.15 -16.72 -4.48
CA THR A 23 10.36 -15.54 -5.36
C THR A 23 9.29 -15.37 -6.43
N LYS A 24 8.43 -16.37 -6.60
CA LYS A 24 7.31 -16.39 -7.55
C LYS A 24 5.95 -16.40 -6.85
N ASP A 25 5.93 -16.42 -5.51
CA ASP A 25 4.69 -16.40 -4.73
C ASP A 25 4.17 -14.96 -4.63
N VAL A 26 3.45 -14.52 -5.65
CA VAL A 26 2.81 -13.20 -5.66
C VAL A 26 1.57 -13.16 -4.76
N VAL A 27 0.96 -14.31 -4.43
CA VAL A 27 -0.28 -14.35 -3.65
C VAL A 27 0.02 -14.20 -2.16
N LEU A 28 0.95 -14.99 -1.61
CA LEU A 28 1.28 -15.01 -0.19
C LEU A 28 2.60 -14.30 0.13
N GLY A 29 3.46 -14.10 -0.87
CA GLY A 29 4.80 -13.55 -0.74
C GLY A 29 5.04 -12.16 -1.36
N ALA A 30 4.01 -11.53 -1.94
CA ALA A 30 4.14 -10.22 -2.60
C ALA A 30 4.77 -9.15 -1.69
N GLY A 31 5.72 -8.38 -2.23
CA GLY A 31 6.43 -7.32 -1.50
C GLY A 31 7.22 -7.84 -0.29
N ALA A 32 7.54 -9.13 -0.26
CA ALA A 32 8.45 -9.75 0.71
C ALA A 32 9.37 -10.73 -0.01
N THR A 33 8.92 -11.97 -0.19
CA THR A 33 9.74 -12.99 -0.84
C THR A 33 9.66 -12.89 -2.36
N ALA A 34 8.50 -12.50 -2.90
CA ALA A 34 8.38 -12.06 -4.28
C ALA A 34 8.79 -10.57 -4.37
N PRO A 35 9.90 -10.25 -5.07
CA PRO A 35 10.49 -8.92 -5.08
C PRO A 35 9.63 -7.91 -5.85
N CYS A 36 9.59 -6.67 -5.35
CA CYS A 36 8.79 -5.61 -5.95
C CYS A 36 9.46 -4.24 -5.74
N ALA A 37 10.10 -3.71 -6.80
CA ALA A 37 10.91 -2.49 -6.69
C ALA A 37 10.07 -1.26 -6.29
N LEU A 38 8.84 -1.14 -6.81
CA LEU A 38 7.93 -0.06 -6.43
C LEU A 38 7.53 -0.13 -4.95
N TYR A 39 7.33 -1.33 -4.40
CA TYR A 39 7.03 -1.52 -2.98
C TYR A 39 8.22 -1.15 -2.09
N ASP A 40 9.44 -1.49 -2.50
CA ASP A 40 10.66 -1.13 -1.77
C ASP A 40 10.90 0.39 -1.76
N LEU A 41 10.63 1.05 -2.89
CA LEU A 41 10.67 2.51 -2.99
C LEU A 41 9.65 3.17 -2.08
N GLU A 42 8.41 2.65 -2.09
CA GLU A 42 7.35 3.16 -1.24
C GLU A 42 7.65 2.95 0.25
N THR A 43 8.20 1.80 0.61
CA THR A 43 8.68 1.52 1.97
C THR A 43 9.72 2.56 2.40
N SER A 44 10.70 2.83 1.55
CA SER A 44 11.73 3.86 1.79
C SER A 44 11.14 5.27 1.95
N ARG A 45 10.04 5.58 1.25
CA ARG A 45 9.31 6.85 1.37
C ARG A 45 8.58 6.94 2.70
N VAL A 46 7.86 5.88 3.09
CA VAL A 46 7.09 5.80 4.34
C VAL A 46 8.00 5.92 5.56
N GLU A 47 9.14 5.24 5.56
CA GLU A 47 10.15 5.31 6.63
C GLU A 47 10.66 6.73 6.88
N LYS A 48 10.69 7.57 5.82
CA LYS A 48 11.12 8.97 5.91
C LYS A 48 10.00 9.92 6.34
N SER A 49 8.76 9.44 6.48
CA SER A 49 7.62 10.27 6.86
C SER A 49 7.75 10.83 8.29
N PRO A 50 7.15 11.99 8.61
CA PRO A 50 7.23 12.57 9.95
C PRO A 50 6.69 11.66 11.05
N ALA A 51 5.61 10.91 10.77
CA ALA A 51 5.00 9.98 11.70
C ALA A 51 5.98 8.85 12.08
N ILE A 52 6.58 8.21 11.07
CA ILE A 52 7.53 7.11 11.31
C ILE A 52 8.83 7.61 11.92
N LYS A 53 9.37 8.74 11.45
CA LYS A 53 10.57 9.35 12.04
C LYS A 53 10.40 9.66 13.53
N LYS A 54 9.22 10.09 13.96
CA LYS A 54 8.94 10.35 15.38
C LYS A 54 9.08 9.07 16.22
N ILE A 55 8.55 7.95 15.72
CA ILE A 55 8.59 6.66 16.41
C ILE A 55 10.02 6.11 16.41
N THR A 56 10.71 6.12 15.28
CA THR A 56 12.11 5.63 15.21
C THR A 56 13.07 6.48 16.05
N THR A 57 12.84 7.79 16.15
CA THR A 57 13.62 8.66 17.05
C THR A 57 13.38 8.29 18.52
N HIS A 58 12.14 8.01 18.90
CA HIS A 58 11.80 7.57 20.26
C HIS A 58 12.54 6.28 20.65
N LEU A 59 12.66 5.33 19.72
CA LEU A 59 13.27 4.02 19.93
C LEU A 59 14.81 4.00 19.73
N SER A 60 15.41 5.12 19.31
CA SER A 60 16.83 5.18 18.92
C SER A 60 17.82 4.75 20.01
N ASN A 61 17.56 5.10 21.27
CA ASN A 61 18.41 4.68 22.38
C ASN A 61 18.32 3.17 22.62
N MET A 62 17.14 2.57 22.47
CA MET A 62 16.98 1.13 22.57
C MET A 62 17.72 0.42 21.44
N TYR A 63 17.57 0.89 20.20
CA TYR A 63 18.29 0.35 19.03
C TYR A 63 19.82 0.36 19.22
N LYS A 64 20.36 1.47 19.73
CA LYS A 64 21.78 1.57 20.04
C LYS A 64 22.20 0.55 21.10
N PHE A 65 21.48 0.49 22.22
CA PHE A 65 21.77 -0.42 23.33
C PHE A 65 21.75 -1.88 22.88
N VAL A 66 20.68 -2.32 22.20
CA VAL A 66 20.59 -3.73 21.77
C VAL A 66 21.61 -4.06 20.69
N THR A 67 22.03 -3.10 19.87
CA THR A 67 23.12 -3.33 18.90
C THR A 67 24.44 -3.62 19.60
N GLU A 68 24.76 -2.85 20.64
CA GLU A 68 25.98 -3.01 21.43
C GLU A 68 25.99 -4.33 22.22
N GLU A 69 24.86 -4.71 22.83
CA GLU A 69 24.78 -5.90 23.69
C GLU A 69 24.57 -7.21 22.90
N SER A 70 23.78 -7.20 21.82
CA SER A 70 23.51 -8.42 21.03
C SER A 70 24.58 -8.70 19.97
N GLY A 71 25.35 -7.69 19.56
CA GLY A 71 26.27 -7.77 18.41
C GLY A 71 25.58 -7.79 17.04
N MET A 72 24.25 -7.69 16.98
CA MET A 72 23.48 -7.56 15.74
C MET A 72 23.15 -6.09 15.47
N GLU A 73 23.28 -5.65 14.22
CA GLU A 73 22.87 -4.29 13.83
C GLU A 73 21.33 -4.16 13.91
N VAL A 74 20.84 -3.37 14.86
CA VAL A 74 19.41 -3.08 15.05
C VAL A 74 19.17 -1.60 14.88
N TYR A 75 18.42 -1.21 13.85
CA TYR A 75 18.22 0.20 13.48
C TYR A 75 16.82 0.50 12.93
N ASP A 76 16.00 -0.52 12.74
CA ASP A 76 14.64 -0.39 12.22
C ASP A 76 13.71 -1.44 12.86
N PHE A 77 12.42 -1.37 12.53
CA PHE A 77 11.42 -2.29 13.08
C PHE A 77 11.67 -3.74 12.66
N LYS A 78 12.23 -3.98 11.47
CA LYS A 78 12.48 -5.33 10.94
C LYS A 78 13.63 -6.02 11.69
N THR A 79 14.73 -5.32 11.89
CA THR A 79 15.89 -5.79 12.66
C THR A 79 15.55 -5.93 14.14
N ALA A 80 14.69 -5.06 14.69
CA ALA A 80 14.16 -5.23 16.03
C ALA A 80 13.32 -6.50 16.18
N MET A 81 12.43 -6.80 15.22
CA MET A 81 11.66 -8.05 15.21
C MET A 81 12.58 -9.28 15.12
N ARG A 82 13.66 -9.23 14.32
CA ARG A 82 14.65 -10.31 14.25
C ARG A 82 15.36 -10.59 15.58
N LEU A 83 15.49 -9.59 16.45
CA LEU A 83 16.02 -9.79 17.80
C LEU A 83 14.94 -10.26 18.77
N TYR A 84 13.74 -9.67 18.66
CA TYR A 84 12.63 -9.94 19.56
C TYR A 84 12.12 -11.39 19.46
N ASP A 85 12.01 -11.93 18.24
CA ASP A 85 11.42 -13.25 17.99
C ASP A 85 12.17 -14.39 18.69
N PRO A 86 13.51 -14.50 18.61
CA PRO A 86 14.26 -15.47 19.40
C PRO A 86 14.06 -15.31 20.91
N LEU A 87 14.09 -14.08 21.44
CA LEU A 87 13.91 -13.82 22.87
C LEU A 87 12.51 -14.25 23.35
N LEU A 88 11.48 -13.98 22.54
CA LEU A 88 10.12 -14.43 22.79
C LEU A 88 10.04 -15.96 22.85
N ILE A 89 10.65 -16.65 21.89
CA ILE A 89 10.64 -18.11 21.84
C ILE A 89 11.40 -18.68 23.06
N GLU A 90 12.59 -18.17 23.35
CA GLU A 90 13.38 -18.61 24.49
C GLU A 90 12.60 -18.46 25.81
N ASP A 91 11.97 -17.30 26.03
CA ASP A 91 11.12 -17.02 27.18
C ASP A 91 9.90 -17.96 27.25
N MET A 92 9.21 -18.16 26.12
CA MET A 92 8.07 -19.10 26.02
C MET A 92 8.44 -20.54 26.41
N TYR A 93 9.68 -20.97 26.14
CA TYR A 93 10.18 -22.29 26.50
C TYR A 93 10.98 -22.31 27.82
N ASN A 94 10.90 -21.23 28.61
CA ASN A 94 11.56 -21.07 29.92
C ASN A 94 13.09 -21.18 29.86
N PHE A 95 13.70 -20.79 28.74
CA PHE A 95 15.14 -20.57 28.69
C PHE A 95 15.52 -19.29 29.43
N SER A 96 16.73 -19.26 29.99
CA SER A 96 17.26 -18.07 30.64
C SER A 96 17.75 -17.09 29.57
N LEU A 97 17.11 -15.92 29.48
CA LEU A 97 17.57 -14.86 28.60
C LEU A 97 18.88 -14.23 29.12
N PRO A 98 19.74 -13.69 28.23
CA PRO A 98 20.91 -12.92 28.63
C PRO A 98 20.56 -11.77 29.57
N SER A 99 21.40 -11.48 30.56
CA SER A 99 21.09 -10.50 31.62
C SER A 99 20.76 -9.09 31.11
N TRP A 100 21.38 -8.68 30.01
CA TRP A 100 21.15 -7.37 29.39
C TRP A 100 19.73 -7.20 28.85
N THR A 101 19.02 -8.29 28.54
CA THR A 101 17.66 -8.22 27.97
C THR A 101 16.64 -7.68 28.95
N SER A 102 16.89 -7.77 30.26
CA SER A 102 15.97 -7.33 31.32
C SER A 102 15.59 -5.85 31.25
N SER A 103 16.39 -5.00 30.60
CA SER A 103 16.12 -3.57 30.42
C SER A 103 15.31 -3.24 29.16
N VAL A 104 15.12 -4.20 28.25
CA VAL A 104 14.54 -3.97 26.92
C VAL A 104 13.53 -5.01 26.45
N TYR A 105 13.45 -6.17 27.10
CA TYR A 105 12.51 -7.25 26.83
C TYR A 105 11.50 -7.38 27.99
N PRO A 106 10.19 -7.49 27.70
CA PRO A 106 9.61 -7.42 26.37
C PRO A 106 9.65 -6.00 25.80
N GLU A 107 9.47 -4.97 26.63
CA GLU A 107 9.41 -3.57 26.19
C GLU A 107 10.71 -2.82 26.51
N PRO A 108 11.15 -1.87 25.66
CA PRO A 108 10.44 -1.34 24.48
C PRO A 108 10.75 -2.08 23.15
N LEU A 109 11.45 -3.21 23.19
CA LEU A 109 11.79 -3.96 21.98
C LEU A 109 10.54 -4.51 21.27
N ARG A 110 9.53 -4.90 22.04
CA ARG A 110 8.23 -5.38 21.56
C ARG A 110 7.46 -4.31 20.80
N GLU A 111 7.44 -3.06 21.27
CA GLU A 111 6.85 -1.94 20.51
C GLU A 111 7.47 -1.87 19.10
N ALA A 112 8.80 -1.86 19.00
CA ALA A 112 9.49 -1.82 17.72
C ALA A 112 9.16 -3.05 16.84
N ALA A 113 9.13 -4.23 17.44
CA ALA A 113 8.80 -5.49 16.76
C ALA A 113 7.36 -5.50 16.22
N LEU A 114 6.38 -4.97 16.98
CA LEU A 114 4.99 -4.86 16.52
C LEU A 114 4.83 -3.90 15.33
N PHE A 115 5.59 -2.80 15.31
CA PHE A 115 5.58 -1.88 14.16
C PHE A 115 6.07 -2.54 12.87
N SER A 116 6.85 -3.63 12.96
CA SER A 116 7.24 -4.42 11.77
C SER A 116 6.05 -5.07 11.05
N PHE A 117 4.90 -5.25 11.74
CA PHE A 117 3.64 -5.76 11.17
C PHE A 117 2.72 -4.65 10.64
N VAL A 118 2.91 -3.41 11.08
CA VAL A 118 2.13 -2.25 10.63
C VAL A 118 2.74 -1.66 9.35
N MET A 119 4.06 -1.48 9.34
CA MET A 119 4.81 -0.87 8.23
C MET A 119 4.55 -1.46 6.84
N PRO A 120 4.34 -2.79 6.67
CA PRO A 120 4.15 -3.40 5.36
C PRO A 120 2.86 -3.00 4.63
N THR A 121 1.92 -2.37 5.34
CA THR A 121 0.62 -1.95 4.80
C THR A 121 0.24 -0.55 5.27
N TRP A 122 1.25 0.29 5.57
CA TRP A 122 1.06 1.64 6.09
C TRP A 122 0.41 2.59 5.07
N SER A 123 0.74 2.46 3.78
CA SER A 123 0.16 3.27 2.71
C SER A 123 -0.77 2.47 1.78
N PRO A 124 -1.70 3.14 1.07
CA PRO A 124 -2.53 2.47 0.07
C PRO A 124 -1.73 1.76 -1.03
N LEU A 125 -0.58 2.33 -1.43
CA LEU A 125 0.30 1.70 -2.43
C LEU A 125 0.94 0.42 -1.88
N GLN A 126 1.38 0.43 -0.62
CA GLN A 126 1.87 -0.80 0.02
C GLN A 126 0.76 -1.84 0.13
N GLN A 127 -0.44 -1.47 0.55
CA GLN A 127 -1.60 -2.38 0.62
C GLN A 127 -1.88 -3.02 -0.74
N ARG A 128 -1.89 -2.21 -1.81
CA ARG A 128 -2.09 -2.67 -3.19
C ARG A 128 -1.03 -3.68 -3.64
N LEU A 129 0.25 -3.39 -3.38
CA LEU A 129 1.36 -4.24 -3.83
C LEU A 129 1.65 -5.41 -2.88
N LYS A 130 1.15 -5.39 -1.64
CA LYS A 130 1.39 -6.41 -0.62
C LYS A 130 0.26 -7.44 -0.53
N VAL A 131 -0.96 -6.99 -0.23
CA VAL A 131 -2.12 -7.86 0.00
C VAL A 131 -3.08 -7.90 -1.18
N GLY A 132 -2.96 -6.95 -2.09
CA GLY A 132 -3.77 -6.85 -3.30
C GLY A 132 -3.91 -8.15 -4.09
N PRO A 133 -2.82 -8.89 -4.37
CA PRO A 133 -2.90 -10.18 -5.04
C PRO A 133 -3.80 -11.20 -4.32
N LEU A 134 -3.61 -11.40 -3.00
CA LEU A 134 -4.42 -12.32 -2.20
C LEU A 134 -5.89 -11.90 -2.16
N LEU A 135 -6.16 -10.61 -1.91
CA LEU A 135 -7.52 -10.10 -1.85
C LEU A 135 -8.21 -10.16 -3.22
N GLY A 136 -7.47 -9.92 -4.30
CA GLY A 136 -7.95 -10.08 -5.67
C GLY A 136 -8.33 -11.53 -5.98
N GLU A 137 -7.55 -12.50 -5.51
CA GLU A 137 -7.86 -13.92 -5.67
C GLU A 137 -9.12 -14.32 -4.88
N ILE A 138 -9.23 -13.90 -3.62
CA ILE A 138 -10.44 -14.14 -2.79
C ILE A 138 -11.68 -13.52 -3.43
N MET A 139 -11.57 -12.25 -3.87
CA MET A 139 -12.64 -11.54 -4.56
C MET A 139 -13.08 -12.27 -5.83
N LYS A 140 -12.13 -12.73 -6.65
CA LYS A 140 -12.40 -13.51 -7.86
C LYS A 140 -13.14 -14.81 -7.54
N HIS A 141 -12.68 -15.57 -6.54
CA HIS A 141 -13.34 -16.81 -6.11
C HIS A 141 -14.79 -16.55 -5.69
N PHE A 142 -15.06 -15.45 -4.97
CA PHE A 142 -16.42 -15.10 -4.56
C PHE A 142 -17.32 -14.71 -5.73
N ILE A 143 -16.81 -13.92 -6.68
CA ILE A 143 -17.53 -13.54 -7.89
C ILE A 143 -17.86 -14.77 -8.73
N GLU A 144 -16.89 -15.65 -8.95
CA GLU A 144 -17.08 -16.89 -9.72
C GLU A 144 -18.08 -17.83 -9.04
N LYS A 145 -18.01 -17.95 -7.70
CA LYS A 145 -18.96 -18.75 -6.91
C LYS A 145 -20.38 -18.21 -7.01
N ARG A 146 -20.58 -16.90 -6.81
CA ARG A 146 -21.89 -16.24 -6.95
C ARG A 146 -22.50 -16.49 -8.33
N ASN A 147 -21.68 -16.42 -9.37
CA ASN A 147 -22.14 -16.51 -10.75
C ASN A 147 -22.30 -17.96 -11.24
N GLY A 148 -21.98 -18.97 -10.42
CA GLY A 148 -22.03 -20.38 -10.83
C GLY A 148 -20.92 -20.79 -11.81
N ASN A 149 -19.85 -20.00 -11.90
CA ASN A 149 -18.75 -20.21 -12.86
C ASN A 149 -17.52 -20.89 -12.23
N LEU A 150 -17.46 -21.02 -10.91
CA LEU A 150 -16.32 -21.61 -10.20
C LEU A 150 -16.18 -23.10 -10.54
N LYS A 151 -15.05 -23.50 -11.12
CA LYS A 151 -14.78 -24.89 -11.53
C LYS A 151 -13.46 -25.44 -10.97
N PRO A 152 -13.47 -26.62 -10.33
CA PRO A 152 -14.63 -27.26 -9.70
C PRO A 152 -15.32 -26.32 -8.70
N ASP A 153 -16.55 -26.64 -8.31
CA ASP A 153 -17.36 -25.85 -7.37
C ASP A 153 -16.80 -25.93 -5.93
N ARG A 154 -15.62 -25.34 -5.72
CA ARG A 154 -14.87 -25.39 -4.47
C ARG A 154 -15.66 -24.70 -3.36
N LYS A 155 -15.66 -25.34 -2.20
CA LYS A 155 -16.30 -24.84 -0.98
C LYS A 155 -15.33 -24.20 0.01
N LEU A 156 -14.05 -24.54 -0.10
CA LEU A 156 -13.01 -24.10 0.82
C LEU A 156 -11.71 -23.89 0.04
N TRP A 157 -11.05 -22.79 0.34
CA TRP A 157 -9.67 -22.48 -0.05
C TRP A 157 -8.87 -22.32 1.24
N MET A 158 -7.73 -22.99 1.34
CA MET A 158 -6.85 -22.91 2.51
C MET A 158 -5.51 -22.37 2.08
N TYR A 159 -5.14 -21.22 2.63
CA TYR A 159 -3.84 -20.59 2.42
C TYR A 159 -3.03 -20.75 3.70
N SER A 160 -2.02 -21.63 3.68
CA SER A 160 -1.06 -21.74 4.77
C SER A 160 0.02 -20.69 4.58
N ALA A 161 -0.01 -19.65 5.40
CA ALA A 161 0.82 -18.46 5.23
C ALA A 161 1.52 -18.09 6.55
N HIS A 162 1.95 -16.83 6.68
CA HIS A 162 2.66 -16.31 7.83
C HIS A 162 1.78 -15.37 8.66
N ASP A 163 2.17 -15.13 9.90
CA ASP A 163 1.64 -14.09 10.78
C ASP A 163 1.57 -12.72 10.07
N MET A 164 2.61 -12.36 9.33
CA MET A 164 2.68 -11.15 8.52
C MET A 164 1.54 -11.07 7.50
N THR A 165 1.12 -12.19 6.92
CA THR A 165 0.00 -12.25 5.97
C THR A 165 -1.31 -11.91 6.68
N ILE A 166 -1.56 -12.48 7.86
CA ILE A 166 -2.76 -12.21 8.65
C ILE A 166 -2.79 -10.74 9.08
N ALA A 167 -1.70 -10.24 9.67
CA ALA A 167 -1.61 -8.86 10.12
C ALA A 167 -1.82 -7.87 8.96
N SER A 168 -1.21 -8.13 7.79
CA SER A 168 -1.34 -7.26 6.62
C SER A 168 -2.79 -7.18 6.15
N VAL A 169 -3.52 -8.31 6.07
CA VAL A 169 -4.94 -8.30 5.68
C VAL A 169 -5.80 -7.58 6.72
N LEU A 170 -5.58 -7.86 8.01
CA LEU A 170 -6.29 -7.18 9.10
C LEU A 170 -6.06 -5.67 9.07
N ASN A 171 -4.82 -5.24 8.79
CA ASN A 171 -4.46 -3.82 8.80
C ASN A 171 -5.08 -3.10 7.58
N THR A 172 -5.07 -3.73 6.41
CA THR A 172 -5.77 -3.22 5.21
C THR A 172 -7.27 -3.08 5.44
N PHE A 173 -7.90 -3.99 6.18
CA PHE A 173 -9.33 -3.88 6.54
C PHE A 173 -9.61 -3.09 7.82
N GLY A 174 -8.61 -2.40 8.38
CA GLY A 174 -8.76 -1.53 9.55
C GLY A 174 -9.15 -2.28 10.84
N SER A 175 -8.87 -3.57 10.92
CA SER A 175 -9.19 -4.46 12.05
C SER A 175 -7.95 -5.03 12.75
N PHE A 176 -6.76 -4.51 12.46
CA PHE A 176 -5.54 -4.91 13.14
C PHE A 176 -5.41 -4.21 14.48
N ASP A 177 -5.28 -5.00 15.54
CA ASP A 177 -5.15 -4.55 16.93
C ASP A 177 -3.69 -4.34 17.37
N ILE A 178 -2.76 -4.38 16.40
CA ILE A 178 -1.31 -4.23 16.61
C ILE A 178 -0.83 -5.23 17.67
N GLN A 179 -1.22 -6.49 17.50
CA GLN A 179 -0.72 -7.63 18.26
C GLN A 179 -0.09 -8.64 17.30
N PHE A 180 0.88 -9.42 17.78
CA PHE A 180 1.42 -10.54 17.00
C PHE A 180 0.31 -11.57 16.76
N PRO A 181 0.02 -11.94 15.50
CA PRO A 181 -0.87 -13.05 15.24
C PRO A 181 -0.32 -14.34 15.89
N PRO A 182 -1.05 -14.98 16.82
CA PRO A 182 -0.52 -16.15 17.52
C PRO A 182 -0.31 -17.34 16.57
N TYR A 183 0.53 -18.29 16.99
CA TYR A 183 0.69 -19.56 16.29
C TYR A 183 -0.67 -20.25 16.07
N ALA A 184 -0.83 -20.83 14.88
CA ALA A 184 -2.07 -21.46 14.42
C ALA A 184 -3.31 -20.55 14.44
N SER A 185 -3.12 -19.22 14.50
CA SER A 185 -4.22 -18.28 14.26
C SER A 185 -4.71 -18.38 12.82
N SER A 186 -5.97 -18.03 12.58
CA SER A 186 -6.61 -18.17 11.27
C SER A 186 -7.56 -17.04 11.00
N LEU A 187 -7.51 -16.51 9.78
CA LEU A 187 -8.49 -15.57 9.25
C LEU A 187 -9.47 -16.34 8.36
N LEU A 188 -10.76 -16.29 8.68
CA LEU A 188 -11.82 -16.88 7.88
C LEU A 188 -12.58 -15.76 7.17
N ILE A 189 -12.52 -15.75 5.84
CA ILE A 189 -13.31 -14.82 5.02
C ILE A 189 -14.34 -15.66 4.28
N GLU A 190 -15.61 -15.48 4.62
CA GLU A 190 -16.69 -16.36 4.20
C GLU A 190 -17.68 -15.64 3.28
N LEU A 191 -17.98 -16.27 2.14
CA LEU A 191 -19.12 -15.90 1.29
C LEU A 191 -20.39 -16.60 1.79
N ARG A 192 -21.42 -15.81 2.12
CA ARG A 192 -22.69 -16.27 2.69
C ARG A 192 -23.86 -15.89 1.79
N LEU A 193 -24.86 -16.75 1.72
CA LEU A 193 -26.13 -16.50 1.03
C LEU A 193 -27.24 -16.29 2.07
N LYS A 194 -27.95 -15.16 2.00
CA LYS A 194 -29.11 -14.85 2.85
C LYS A 194 -30.14 -14.08 2.04
N ASN A 195 -31.38 -14.59 1.97
CA ASN A 195 -32.48 -13.98 1.21
C ASN A 195 -32.07 -13.65 -0.25
N ASP A 196 -31.47 -14.62 -0.94
CA ASP A 196 -30.96 -14.51 -2.32
C ASP A 196 -29.90 -13.42 -2.55
N LYS A 197 -29.32 -12.88 -1.47
CA LYS A 197 -28.23 -11.90 -1.51
C LYS A 197 -26.95 -12.49 -0.92
N HIS A 198 -25.83 -12.10 -1.51
CA HIS A 198 -24.51 -12.54 -1.11
C HIS A 198 -23.86 -11.54 -0.18
N TYR A 199 -23.23 -12.04 0.89
CA TYR A 199 -22.54 -11.26 1.89
C TYR A 199 -21.17 -11.87 2.20
N VAL A 200 -20.23 -11.03 2.61
CA VAL A 200 -18.91 -11.41 3.10
C VAL A 200 -18.85 -11.15 4.60
N THR A 201 -18.32 -12.11 5.34
CA THR A 201 -18.02 -11.96 6.77
C THR A 201 -16.60 -12.40 7.07
N MET A 202 -15.94 -11.71 7.97
CA MET A 202 -14.56 -11.99 8.37
C MET A 202 -14.50 -12.40 9.83
N PHE A 203 -13.85 -13.52 10.12
CA PHE A 203 -13.60 -13.97 11.48
C PHE A 203 -12.11 -14.12 11.72
N TYR A 204 -11.66 -13.75 12.91
CA TYR A 204 -10.30 -13.99 13.36
C TYR A 204 -10.29 -14.95 14.55
N ARG A 205 -9.68 -16.12 14.35
CA ARG A 205 -9.44 -17.10 15.41
C ARG A 205 -7.99 -16.98 15.86
N ASN A 206 -7.77 -16.36 17.01
CA ASN A 206 -6.44 -16.19 17.62
C ASN A 206 -6.27 -16.97 18.93
N SER A 207 -7.26 -17.77 19.32
CA SER A 207 -7.25 -18.57 20.54
C SER A 207 -7.93 -19.93 20.30
N THR A 208 -7.44 -20.95 21.01
CA THR A 208 -8.04 -22.29 21.02
C THR A 208 -9.20 -22.41 22.02
N THR A 209 -9.28 -21.51 23.00
CA THR A 209 -10.26 -21.54 24.09
C THR A 209 -11.48 -20.66 23.84
N GLN A 210 -11.42 -19.79 22.83
CA GLN A 210 -12.49 -18.85 22.49
C GLN A 210 -13.02 -19.11 21.08
N LYS A 211 -14.26 -18.68 20.84
CA LYS A 211 -14.84 -18.67 19.49
C LYS A 211 -14.14 -17.61 18.64
N PRO A 212 -14.04 -17.80 17.31
CA PRO A 212 -13.49 -16.78 16.42
C PRO A 212 -14.23 -15.45 16.56
N TYR A 213 -13.48 -14.35 16.62
CA TYR A 213 -14.04 -13.00 16.69
C TYR A 213 -14.61 -12.62 15.33
N LEU A 214 -15.87 -12.15 15.30
CA LEU A 214 -16.45 -11.53 14.11
C LEU A 214 -15.89 -10.11 13.97
N LEU A 215 -15.19 -9.85 12.87
CA LEU A 215 -14.55 -8.57 12.61
C LEU A 215 -15.34 -7.74 11.58
N PRO A 216 -15.40 -6.42 11.75
CA PRO A 216 -15.89 -5.53 10.71
C PRO A 216 -14.89 -5.45 9.56
N ILE A 217 -15.36 -5.04 8.38
CA ILE A 217 -14.49 -4.58 7.29
C ILE A 217 -14.63 -3.04 7.27
N PHE A 218 -13.52 -2.30 7.32
CA PHE A 218 -13.54 -0.83 7.29
C PHE A 218 -14.34 -0.32 6.08
N GLU A 219 -15.12 0.75 6.28
CA GLU A 219 -16.10 1.27 5.30
C GLU A 219 -17.20 0.27 4.86
N CYS A 220 -17.37 -0.81 5.61
CA CYS A 220 -18.49 -1.74 5.48
C CYS A 220 -19.09 -2.02 6.87
N ASN A 221 -19.39 -3.29 7.17
CA ASN A 221 -19.86 -3.79 8.47
C ASN A 221 -19.46 -5.26 8.61
N VAL A 222 -19.79 -5.88 9.74
CA VAL A 222 -19.56 -7.33 9.98
C VAL A 222 -20.28 -8.25 8.98
N LEU A 223 -21.35 -7.77 8.34
CA LEU A 223 -22.10 -8.46 7.29
C LEU A 223 -22.04 -7.60 6.02
N CYS A 224 -20.95 -7.69 5.28
CA CYS A 224 -20.67 -6.81 4.15
C CYS A 224 -21.36 -7.32 2.87
N PRO A 225 -22.23 -6.55 2.19
CA PRO A 225 -22.75 -6.96 0.89
C PRO A 225 -21.61 -7.28 -0.09
N LEU A 226 -21.71 -8.37 -0.85
CA LEU A 226 -20.62 -8.79 -1.74
C LEU A 226 -20.23 -7.69 -2.75
N ASP A 227 -21.19 -6.96 -3.31
CA ASP A 227 -20.89 -5.87 -4.25
C ASP A 227 -20.12 -4.72 -3.58
N GLN A 228 -20.44 -4.40 -2.33
CA GLN A 228 -19.68 -3.41 -1.56
C GLN A 228 -18.27 -3.92 -1.23
N PHE A 229 -18.13 -5.20 -0.86
CA PHE A 229 -16.83 -5.83 -0.65
C PHE A 229 -15.96 -5.75 -1.91
N ILE A 230 -16.53 -6.03 -3.09
CA ILE A 230 -15.83 -5.89 -4.38
C ILE A 230 -15.35 -4.45 -4.57
N SER A 231 -16.22 -3.46 -4.38
CA SER A 231 -15.83 -2.04 -4.51
C SER A 231 -14.74 -1.61 -3.54
N LEU A 232 -14.71 -2.16 -2.33
CA LEU A 232 -13.69 -1.87 -1.31
C LEU A 232 -12.36 -2.55 -1.61
N VAL A 233 -12.38 -3.76 -2.17
CA VAL A 233 -11.16 -4.53 -2.47
C VAL A 233 -10.52 -4.08 -3.79
N GLN A 234 -11.32 -3.73 -4.80
CA GLN A 234 -10.84 -3.41 -6.15
C GLN A 234 -9.68 -2.38 -6.20
N PRO A 235 -9.67 -1.29 -5.41
CA PRO A 235 -8.57 -0.33 -5.41
C PRO A 235 -7.21 -0.92 -4.98
N PHE A 236 -7.24 -2.00 -4.19
CA PHE A 236 -6.03 -2.71 -3.77
C PHE A 236 -5.60 -3.78 -4.78
N VAL A 237 -6.43 -4.17 -5.76
CA VAL A 237 -6.09 -5.26 -6.67
C VAL A 237 -5.23 -4.75 -7.84
N PRO A 238 -3.97 -5.19 -7.97
CA PRO A 238 -3.11 -4.85 -9.10
C PRO A 238 -3.74 -5.34 -10.41
N ALA A 239 -3.61 -4.56 -11.48
CA ALA A 239 -4.05 -5.00 -12.81
C ALA A 239 -3.07 -6.05 -13.37
N ASP A 240 -1.78 -5.72 -13.30
CA ASP A 240 -0.67 -6.63 -13.49
C ASP A 240 0.36 -6.32 -12.39
N TRP A 241 0.53 -7.26 -11.46
CA TRP A 241 1.41 -7.04 -10.31
C TRP A 241 2.87 -6.93 -10.73
N GLU A 242 3.31 -7.71 -11.71
CA GLU A 242 4.72 -7.71 -12.15
C GLU A 242 5.04 -6.40 -12.89
N GLU A 243 4.14 -5.92 -13.75
CA GLU A 243 4.30 -4.63 -14.43
C GLU A 243 4.30 -3.48 -13.42
N GLU A 244 3.31 -3.43 -12.52
CA GLU A 244 3.23 -2.38 -11.50
C GLU A 244 4.47 -2.41 -10.59
N CYS A 245 4.95 -3.58 -10.18
CA CYS A 245 6.15 -3.69 -9.35
C CYS A 245 7.44 -3.22 -10.02
N ASN A 246 7.55 -3.37 -11.35
CA ASN A 246 8.68 -2.92 -12.14
C ASN A 246 8.54 -1.48 -12.64
N SER A 247 7.35 -0.87 -12.45
CA SER A 247 7.05 0.51 -12.83
C SER A 247 7.71 1.55 -11.89
N VAL A 248 9.03 1.47 -11.76
CA VAL A 248 9.84 2.55 -11.17
C VAL A 248 9.91 3.67 -12.20
N THR A 249 8.84 4.45 -12.32
CA THR A 249 8.94 5.70 -13.06
C THR A 249 9.98 6.56 -12.34
N LEU A 250 11.08 6.86 -13.03
CA LEU A 250 12.08 7.84 -12.62
C LEU A 250 11.42 9.21 -12.51
N THR A 251 10.67 9.43 -11.44
CA THR A 251 10.32 10.78 -10.99
C THR A 251 11.44 11.26 -10.07
N SER A 252 12.69 11.16 -10.56
CA SER A 252 13.69 12.12 -10.16
C SER A 252 13.23 13.46 -10.72
N SER A 253 12.67 14.32 -9.86
CA SER A 253 12.60 15.76 -10.06
C SER A 253 12.15 16.22 -11.47
N GLY A 254 10.84 16.36 -11.68
CA GLY A 254 10.32 16.96 -12.90
C GLY A 254 8.83 17.26 -12.80
N VAL A 255 8.53 18.49 -12.40
CA VAL A 255 7.32 19.29 -12.68
C VAL A 255 6.14 18.49 -13.29
N PRO A 256 4.98 18.38 -12.61
CA PRO A 256 3.79 17.75 -13.18
C PRO A 256 3.50 18.37 -14.56
N SER A 257 3.14 17.55 -15.55
CA SER A 257 2.84 17.96 -16.93
C SER A 257 1.93 19.20 -17.00
N ASP A 258 1.03 19.35 -16.03
CA ASP A 258 0.11 20.47 -15.91
C ASP A 258 0.83 21.80 -15.64
N PHE A 259 1.90 21.82 -14.84
CA PHE A 259 2.68 23.02 -14.59
C PHE A 259 3.51 23.43 -15.81
N ALA A 260 3.99 22.47 -16.60
CA ALA A 260 4.67 22.77 -17.86
C ALA A 260 3.71 23.42 -18.86
N LEU A 261 2.47 22.92 -18.96
CA LEU A 261 1.42 23.51 -19.78
C LEU A 261 1.01 24.91 -19.30
N ILE A 262 0.91 25.12 -17.98
CA ILE A 262 0.62 26.44 -17.40
C ILE A 262 1.74 27.43 -17.71
N LEU A 263 3.01 27.03 -17.56
CA LEU A 263 4.16 27.90 -17.89
C LEU A 263 4.19 28.29 -19.37
N ILE A 264 3.91 27.34 -20.27
CA ILE A 264 3.82 27.61 -21.71
C ILE A 264 2.67 28.59 -22.01
N ALA A 265 1.50 28.39 -21.39
CA ALA A 265 0.35 29.28 -21.58
C ALA A 265 0.64 30.71 -21.07
N VAL A 266 1.30 30.85 -19.92
CA VAL A 266 1.70 32.14 -19.35
C VAL A 266 2.69 32.85 -20.27
N LEU A 267 3.72 32.14 -20.75
CA LEU A 267 4.68 32.70 -21.71
C LEU A 267 4.00 33.15 -23.00
N PHE A 268 3.11 32.33 -23.56
CA PHE A 268 2.39 32.65 -24.79
C PHE A 268 1.49 33.89 -24.63
N SER A 269 0.78 33.99 -23.49
CA SER A 269 -0.06 35.16 -23.18
C SER A 269 0.76 36.45 -23.02
N SER A 270 1.95 36.36 -22.41
CA SER A 270 2.85 37.50 -22.22
C SER A 270 3.41 38.02 -23.55
N VAL A 271 3.73 37.13 -24.49
CA VAL A 271 4.18 37.49 -25.85
C VAL A 271 3.05 38.16 -26.63
N ILE A 272 1.81 37.66 -26.54
CA ILE A 272 0.65 38.29 -27.19
C ILE A 272 0.41 39.71 -26.64
N LEU A 273 0.50 39.89 -25.33
CA LEU A 273 0.38 41.21 -24.68
C LEU A 273 1.48 42.18 -25.16
N LEU A 274 2.73 41.71 -25.23
CA LEU A 274 3.83 42.52 -25.76
C LEU A 274 3.62 42.90 -27.22
N LEU A 275 3.18 41.97 -28.07
CA LEU A 275 2.87 42.26 -29.48
C LEU A 275 1.72 43.27 -29.61
N ALA A 276 0.66 43.14 -28.81
CA ALA A 276 -0.44 44.10 -28.78
C ALA A 276 0.02 45.49 -28.33
N LEU A 277 0.91 45.59 -27.35
CA LEU A 277 1.53 46.84 -26.91
C LEU A 277 2.41 47.46 -28.01
N VAL A 278 3.21 46.65 -28.71
CA VAL A 278 4.02 47.12 -29.84
C VAL A 278 3.13 47.63 -30.98
N VAL A 279 2.08 46.91 -31.32
CA VAL A 279 1.12 47.32 -32.36
C VAL A 279 0.39 48.60 -31.98
N THR A 280 -0.08 48.72 -30.73
CA THR A 280 -0.76 49.94 -30.26
C THR A 280 0.19 51.14 -30.21
N CYS A 281 1.44 50.95 -29.77
CA CYS A 281 2.49 51.97 -29.86
C CYS A 281 2.80 52.35 -31.31
N TRP A 282 2.86 51.38 -32.22
CA TRP A 282 3.08 51.63 -33.64
C TRP A 282 1.92 52.40 -34.29
N ILE A 283 0.67 52.03 -33.99
CA ILE A 283 -0.53 52.76 -34.43
C ILE A 283 -0.54 54.18 -33.86
N LYS A 284 -0.20 54.36 -32.58
CA LYS A 284 -0.12 55.69 -31.94
C LYS A 284 0.95 56.56 -32.58
N LYS A 285 2.14 56.01 -32.84
CA LYS A 285 3.24 56.70 -33.54
C LYS A 285 2.86 57.03 -34.99
N ARG A 286 2.20 56.12 -35.70
CA ARG A 286 1.70 56.36 -37.07
C ARG A 286 0.63 57.45 -37.11
N ARG A 287 -0.30 57.45 -36.14
CA ARG A 287 -1.28 58.54 -35.98
C ARG A 287 -0.60 59.88 -35.70
N GLN A 288 0.37 59.92 -34.77
CA GLN A 288 1.13 61.15 -34.49
C GLN A 288 1.86 61.68 -35.74
N ASN A 289 2.53 60.81 -36.50
CA ASN A 289 3.18 61.19 -37.76
C ASN A 289 2.18 61.67 -38.82
N TRP A 290 0.99 61.08 -38.87
CA TRP A 290 -0.07 61.54 -39.78
C TRP A 290 -0.59 62.93 -39.40
N TYR A 291 -0.82 63.18 -38.10
CA TYR A 291 -1.20 64.52 -37.61
C TYR A 291 -0.09 65.56 -37.84
N SER A 292 1.19 65.22 -37.65
CA SER A 292 2.29 66.15 -37.94
C SER A 292 2.39 66.48 -39.43
N ASN A 293 2.20 65.49 -40.31
CA ASN A 293 2.22 65.70 -41.76
C ASN A 293 1.03 66.56 -42.23
N MET A 294 -0.17 66.37 -41.67
CA MET A 294 -1.32 67.24 -41.95
C MET A 294 -1.06 68.68 -41.54
N LYS A 295 -0.44 68.91 -40.37
CA LYS A 295 -0.09 70.26 -39.90
C LYS A 295 0.93 70.95 -40.83
N SER A 296 1.92 70.21 -41.32
CA SER A 296 2.89 70.75 -42.31
C SER A 296 2.29 71.00 -43.70
N SER A 297 1.20 70.31 -44.05
CA SER A 297 0.49 70.53 -45.32
C SER A 297 -0.44 71.74 -45.22
N SER A 298 -1.10 71.96 -44.07
CA SER A 298 -1.95 73.13 -43.85
C SER A 298 -1.18 74.45 -43.72
N GLU A 299 0.10 74.41 -43.34
CA GLU A 299 0.98 75.60 -43.33
C GLU A 299 1.56 75.96 -44.70
N LYS A 300 1.40 75.10 -45.73
CA LYS A 300 1.85 75.37 -47.11
C LYS A 300 0.76 75.95 -48.03
N ASP A 301 -0.49 76.02 -47.57
CA ASP A 301 -1.65 76.48 -48.34
C ASP A 301 -2.31 77.74 -47.77
N ILE A 302 -1.55 78.62 -47.11
CA ILE A 302 -2.01 80.00 -46.84
C ILE A 302 -1.49 80.90 -47.98
N PRO A 303 -2.36 81.43 -48.85
CA PRO A 303 -1.96 82.35 -49.91
C PRO A 303 -1.52 83.68 -49.29
N SER A 304 -0.29 84.09 -49.58
CA SER A 304 0.08 85.49 -49.51
C SER A 304 -0.56 86.22 -50.69
N GLN A 305 -1.53 87.09 -50.45
CA GLN A 305 -1.89 88.20 -51.36
C GLN A 305 -2.63 89.32 -50.63
N PRO A 306 -2.60 90.55 -51.16
CA PRO A 306 -1.88 91.02 -52.36
C PRO A 306 -0.52 91.65 -52.04
#